data_AF-A0A5E7SA67-F1
#
_entry.id   AF-A0A5E7SA67-F1
#
_cell.length_a   1.000
_cell.length_b   1.000
_cell.length_c   1.000
_cell.angle_alpha   90.00
_cell.angle_beta   90.00
_cell.angle_gamma   90.00
#
_symmetry.space_group_name_H-M   'P 1'
#
loop_
_entity.id
_entity.type
_entity.pdbx_description
1 polymer ?
#
loop_
_entity_poly.entity_id
_entity_poly.type
_entity_poly.pdbx_seq_one_letter_code
_entity_poly.pdbx_strand_id
1 'polypeptide(L)'
;MLVEAYFLSSLTYRMKKMEIEQKDGIESWGNLNVKLKHPDHDEKFESLTGYSYLSMGEESFRIKLAKTIDGHLYYMAAVGSWNLEINKDYPLKGNKDLIFAHLEFDKIPGDQYADGTFRLTRGKPYPQGVFDFVEEGAFSASGDFEFLEVRE
;
A
#
# COMPACT_ATOMS: atom_id res chain seq x y z
N MET A 1 -18.48 -33.66 -16.19
CA MET A 1 -17.21 -33.25 -15.53
C MET A 1 -16.41 -32.48 -16.56
N LEU A 2 -16.67 -31.18 -16.70
CA LEU A 2 -16.16 -30.36 -17.83
C LEU A 2 -16.06 -28.87 -17.47
N VAL A 3 -15.86 -28.56 -16.19
CA VAL A 3 -15.85 -27.19 -15.67
C VAL A 3 -14.46 -26.78 -15.16
N GLU A 4 -13.57 -27.72 -14.85
CA GLU A 4 -12.23 -27.40 -14.31
C GLU A 4 -11.21 -26.99 -15.39
N ALA A 5 -11.36 -27.47 -16.64
CA ALA A 5 -10.41 -27.18 -17.71
C ALA A 5 -10.49 -25.73 -18.26
N TYR A 6 -11.66 -25.08 -18.14
CA TYR A 6 -11.84 -23.68 -18.57
C TYR A 6 -11.31 -22.66 -17.55
N PHE A 7 -11.25 -23.02 -16.27
CA PHE A 7 -10.74 -22.13 -15.24
C PHE A 7 -9.22 -21.97 -15.35
N LEU A 8 -8.51 -23.07 -15.59
CA LEU A 8 -7.06 -23.08 -15.78
C LEU A 8 -6.61 -22.36 -17.06
N SER A 9 -7.33 -22.50 -18.18
CA SER A 9 -6.95 -21.82 -19.43
C SER A 9 -7.13 -20.30 -19.35
N SER A 10 -8.14 -19.81 -18.63
CA SER A 10 -8.33 -18.37 -18.40
C SER A 10 -7.31 -17.77 -17.42
N LEU A 11 -6.88 -18.55 -16.42
CA LEU A 11 -5.84 -18.16 -15.47
C LEU A 11 -4.47 -18.08 -16.15
N THR A 12 -4.14 -19.08 -16.96
CA THR A 12 -2.92 -19.12 -17.77
C THR A 12 -2.92 -18.02 -18.84
N TYR A 13 -4.06 -17.70 -19.46
CA TYR A 13 -4.17 -16.60 -20.43
C TYR A 13 -4.07 -15.21 -19.78
N ARG A 14 -4.58 -15.01 -18.56
CA ARG A 14 -4.43 -13.74 -17.82
C ARG A 14 -2.99 -13.53 -17.34
N MET A 15 -2.32 -14.58 -16.88
CA MET A 15 -0.90 -14.51 -16.50
C MET A 15 0.01 -14.29 -17.72
N LYS A 16 -0.28 -14.94 -18.86
CA LYS A 16 0.47 -14.72 -20.11
C LYS A 16 0.24 -13.36 -20.76
N LYS A 17 -0.82 -12.64 -20.39
CA LYS A 17 -0.97 -11.24 -20.81
C LYS A 17 -0.23 -10.30 -19.86
N MET A 18 -0.10 -10.61 -18.57
CA MET A 18 0.83 -9.92 -17.66
C MET A 18 2.33 -10.27 -17.89
N GLU A 19 2.68 -10.78 -19.07
CA GLU A 19 4.03 -10.67 -19.66
C GLU A 19 4.24 -9.26 -20.28
N ILE A 20 3.40 -8.28 -19.92
CA ILE A 20 3.70 -6.88 -20.20
C ILE A 20 4.89 -6.47 -19.35
N GLU A 21 6.04 -6.42 -20.03
CA GLU A 21 7.28 -5.72 -19.69
C GLU A 21 7.40 -5.30 -18.23
N GLN A 22 7.92 -6.22 -17.43
CA GLN A 22 8.44 -6.04 -16.07
C GLN A 22 9.23 -4.73 -15.96
N LYS A 23 8.56 -3.66 -15.53
CA LYS A 23 9.18 -2.39 -15.13
C LYS A 23 8.81 -2.16 -13.68
N ASP A 24 9.80 -1.88 -12.84
CA ASP A 24 9.55 -1.48 -11.47
C ASP A 24 8.83 -0.13 -11.42
N GLY A 25 7.81 -0.02 -10.56
CA GLY A 25 7.13 1.24 -10.31
C GLY A 25 6.04 1.59 -11.31
N ILE A 26 5.31 0.60 -11.82
CA ILE A 26 4.11 0.85 -12.62
C ILE A 26 3.06 1.51 -11.73
N GLU A 27 2.71 2.75 -12.07
CA GLU A 27 1.64 3.46 -11.38
C GLU A 27 0.32 2.71 -11.56
N SER A 28 -0.40 2.52 -10.45
CA SER A 28 -1.68 1.86 -10.44
C SER A 28 -2.77 2.86 -10.06
N TRP A 29 -3.90 2.77 -10.75
CA TRP A 29 -5.09 3.51 -10.37
C TRP A 29 -5.73 2.83 -9.16
N GLY A 30 -6.15 3.62 -8.19
CA GLY A 30 -6.94 3.11 -7.09
C GLY A 30 -7.37 4.18 -6.11
N ASN A 31 -7.84 3.72 -4.97
CA ASN A 31 -8.29 4.55 -3.87
C ASN A 31 -7.34 4.40 -2.68
N LEU A 32 -7.05 5.51 -2.02
CA LEU A 32 -6.32 5.56 -0.78
C LEU A 32 -7.04 6.53 0.16
N ASN A 33 -7.55 6.00 1.28
CA ASN A 33 -8.15 6.79 2.34
C ASN A 33 -7.19 6.78 3.53
N VAL A 34 -6.81 7.96 4.03
CA VAL A 34 -5.83 8.09 5.11
C VAL A 34 -6.30 9.09 6.13
N LYS A 35 -6.26 8.68 7.39
CA LYS A 35 -6.35 9.53 8.57
C LYS A 35 -4.94 9.77 9.10
N LEU A 36 -4.57 11.03 9.22
CA LEU A 36 -3.26 11.50 9.69
C LEU A 36 -3.43 12.18 11.05
N LYS A 37 -2.63 11.78 12.04
CA LYS A 37 -2.68 12.35 13.39
C LYS A 37 -1.27 12.64 13.91
N HIS A 38 -0.95 13.92 14.05
CA HIS A 38 0.27 14.37 14.73
C HIS A 38 -0.10 14.82 16.16
N PRO A 39 0.73 14.60 17.19
CA PRO A 39 0.41 14.99 18.57
C PRO A 39 0.05 16.47 18.77
N ASP A 40 0.69 17.34 18.00
CA ASP A 40 0.55 18.81 18.10
C ASP A 40 -0.37 19.45 17.05
N HIS A 41 -1.03 18.64 16.21
CA HIS A 41 -1.91 19.15 15.14
C HIS A 41 -3.24 18.41 15.10
N ASP A 42 -4.27 19.09 14.57
CA ASP A 42 -5.57 18.48 14.37
C ASP A 42 -5.48 17.27 13.44
N GLU A 43 -6.31 16.26 13.72
CA GLU A 43 -6.46 15.10 12.85
C GLU A 43 -6.94 15.54 11.45
N LYS A 44 -6.34 14.95 10.41
CA LYS A 44 -6.66 15.22 9.01
C LYS A 44 -7.10 13.96 8.30
N PHE A 45 -7.99 14.11 7.32
CA PHE A 45 -8.47 13.01 6.50
C PHE A 45 -8.27 13.35 5.03
N GLU A 46 -7.62 12.45 4.31
CA GLU A 46 -7.37 12.53 2.87
C GLU A 46 -8.04 11.34 2.18
N SER A 47 -8.77 11.62 1.10
CA SER A 47 -9.32 10.60 0.20
C SER A 47 -8.79 10.87 -1.19
N LEU A 48 -7.97 9.95 -1.68
CA LEU A 48 -7.23 10.08 -2.93
C LEU A 48 -7.71 9.00 -3.88
N THR A 49 -8.08 9.42 -5.09
CA THR A 49 -8.38 8.53 -6.21
C THR A 49 -7.50 8.92 -7.37
N GLY A 50 -6.74 7.98 -7.92
CA GLY A 50 -5.91 8.24 -9.07
C GLY A 50 -4.65 7.39 -9.12
N TYR A 51 -3.70 7.86 -9.94
CA TYR A 51 -2.34 7.34 -10.02
C TYR A 51 -1.41 7.97 -8.95
N SER A 52 -0.15 7.54 -8.90
CA SER A 52 0.93 8.10 -8.06
C SER A 52 0.90 7.80 -6.56
N TYR A 53 -0.20 7.26 -6.02
CA TYR A 53 -0.30 6.84 -4.61
C TYR A 53 -0.18 5.34 -4.42
N LEU A 54 -0.41 4.58 -5.48
CA LEU A 54 -0.38 3.13 -5.50
C LEU A 54 0.49 2.70 -6.67
N SER A 55 1.39 1.76 -6.44
CA SER A 55 2.21 1.19 -7.52
C SER A 55 2.46 -0.28 -7.31
N MET A 56 2.68 -0.98 -8.41
CA MET A 56 3.04 -2.38 -8.42
C MET A 56 4.48 -2.53 -8.92
N GLY A 57 5.22 -3.43 -8.31
CA GLY A 57 6.49 -3.96 -8.79
C GLY A 57 6.39 -5.47 -8.96
N GLU A 58 7.51 -6.09 -9.34
CA GLU A 58 7.57 -7.52 -9.68
C GLU A 58 7.11 -8.41 -8.51
N GLU A 59 7.67 -8.18 -7.32
CA GLU A 59 7.40 -8.99 -6.11
C GLU A 59 6.75 -8.19 -4.97
N SER A 60 6.38 -6.93 -5.24
CA SER A 60 5.83 -6.03 -4.24
C SER A 60 4.77 -5.07 -4.77
N PHE A 61 4.01 -4.47 -3.86
CA PHE A 61 3.18 -3.30 -4.10
C PHE A 61 3.57 -2.19 -3.13
N ARG A 62 3.29 -0.94 -3.50
CA ARG A 62 3.60 0.23 -2.68
C ARG A 62 2.37 1.11 -2.50
N ILE A 63 2.25 1.67 -1.30
CA ILE A 63 1.29 2.71 -0.93
C ILE A 63 2.10 3.94 -0.56
N LYS A 64 1.71 5.11 -1.05
CA LYS A 64 2.44 6.36 -0.82
C LYS A 64 1.49 7.54 -0.67
N LEU A 65 1.81 8.42 0.26
CA LEU A 65 1.21 9.74 0.40
C LEU A 65 2.31 10.78 0.66
N ALA A 66 2.25 11.91 -0.03
CA ALA A 66 3.13 13.06 0.20
C ALA A 66 2.30 14.34 0.02
N LYS A 67 1.92 14.99 1.12
CA LYS A 67 1.00 16.13 1.12
C LYS A 67 1.43 17.20 2.11
N THR A 68 1.37 18.46 1.69
CA THR A 68 1.47 19.59 2.59
C THR A 68 0.08 19.96 3.10
N ILE A 69 -0.13 19.88 4.41
CA ILE A 69 -1.39 20.21 5.07
C ILE A 69 -1.06 21.18 6.20
N ASP A 70 -1.76 22.32 6.24
CA ASP A 70 -1.54 23.40 7.21
C ASP A 70 -0.08 23.87 7.33
N GLY A 71 0.66 23.83 6.21
CA GLY A 71 2.07 24.23 6.15
C GLY A 71 3.07 23.13 6.47
N HIS A 72 2.61 21.94 6.86
CA HIS A 72 3.46 20.82 7.24
C HIS A 72 3.43 19.70 6.19
N LEU A 73 4.58 19.11 5.88
CA LEU A 73 4.70 18.00 4.95
C LEU A 73 4.49 16.67 5.69
N TYR A 74 3.43 15.97 5.33
CA TYR A 74 3.18 14.58 5.73
C TYR A 74 3.66 13.65 4.61
N TYR A 75 4.58 12.76 4.94
CA TYR A 75 5.05 11.70 4.06
C TYR A 75 4.80 10.32 4.67
N MET A 76 4.17 9.45 3.89
CA MET A 76 3.93 8.05 4.23
C MET A 76 4.32 7.19 3.03
N ALA A 77 5.03 6.10 3.29
CA ALA A 77 5.24 5.04 2.32
C ALA A 77 5.11 3.67 3.01
N ALA A 78 4.49 2.70 2.33
CA ALA A 78 4.49 1.31 2.75
C ALA A 78 4.78 0.41 1.55
N VAL A 79 5.55 -0.65 1.77
CA VAL A 79 5.92 -1.62 0.74
C VAL A 79 5.61 -3.02 1.24
N GLY A 80 4.67 -3.70 0.58
CA GLY A 80 4.25 -5.05 0.91
C GLY A 80 4.63 -6.05 -0.17
N SER A 81 5.00 -7.27 0.22
CA SER A 81 5.23 -8.38 -0.70
C SER A 81 3.92 -8.93 -1.27
N TRP A 82 3.94 -9.40 -2.51
CA TRP A 82 2.81 -10.16 -3.09
C TRP A 82 2.52 -11.48 -2.36
N ASN A 83 3.45 -11.97 -1.54
CA ASN A 83 3.32 -13.22 -0.79
C ASN A 83 2.56 -13.06 0.54
N LEU A 84 2.01 -11.88 0.83
CA LEU A 84 1.17 -11.66 2.01
C LEU A 84 -0.13 -12.48 1.91
N GLU A 85 -0.48 -13.15 3.01
CA GLU A 85 -1.71 -13.90 3.18
C GLU A 85 -2.88 -12.93 3.41
N ILE A 86 -4.02 -13.26 2.80
CA ILE A 86 -5.26 -12.50 2.98
C ILE A 86 -5.82 -12.79 4.38
N ASN A 87 -6.37 -11.76 5.03
CA ASN A 87 -6.97 -11.77 6.36
C ASN A 87 -6.00 -12.14 7.50
N LYS A 88 -4.70 -12.04 7.26
CA LYS A 88 -3.67 -12.15 8.30
C LYS A 88 -3.24 -10.75 8.74
N ASP A 89 -3.22 -10.54 10.06
CA ASP A 89 -2.66 -9.32 10.65
C ASP A 89 -1.14 -9.43 10.68
N TYR A 90 -0.47 -8.46 10.07
CA TYR A 90 0.97 -8.34 10.05
C TYR A 90 1.40 -7.21 10.99
N PRO A 91 2.04 -7.51 12.13
CA PRO A 91 2.63 -6.48 12.97
C PRO A 91 3.89 -5.92 12.31
N LEU A 92 3.98 -4.59 12.21
CA LEU A 92 5.19 -3.87 11.84
C LEU A 92 5.94 -3.59 13.14
N LYS A 93 7.16 -4.13 13.25
CA LYS A 93 8.07 -4.00 14.40
C LYS A 93 9.48 -3.67 13.92
N GLY A 94 9.62 -2.66 13.07
CA GLY A 94 10.89 -2.34 12.41
C GLY A 94 11.47 -3.42 11.47
N ASN A 95 10.76 -4.52 11.20
CA ASN A 95 11.25 -5.64 10.40
C ASN A 95 10.87 -5.52 8.91
N LYS A 96 11.77 -5.97 8.02
CA LYS A 96 11.71 -5.84 6.55
C LYS A 96 11.14 -7.05 5.82
N ASP A 97 10.78 -8.13 6.51
CA ASP A 97 10.64 -9.44 5.85
C ASP A 97 9.49 -9.51 4.82
N LEU A 98 8.33 -8.88 5.07
CA LEU A 98 7.16 -8.99 4.18
C LEU A 98 6.38 -7.69 3.98
N ILE A 99 6.42 -6.79 4.95
CA ILE A 99 5.76 -5.48 4.92
C ILE A 99 6.54 -4.54 5.82
N PHE A 100 6.78 -3.32 5.35
CA PHE A 100 7.29 -2.23 6.18
C PHE A 100 6.61 -0.92 5.79
N ALA A 101 6.63 0.04 6.71
CA ALA A 101 6.12 1.38 6.51
C ALA A 101 7.15 2.41 6.98
N HIS A 102 7.06 3.61 6.44
CA HIS A 102 7.91 4.74 6.75
C HIS A 102 7.04 5.98 6.85
N LEU A 103 7.17 6.72 7.95
CA LEU A 103 6.46 7.97 8.21
C LEU A 103 7.48 9.08 8.45
N GLU A 104 7.28 10.22 7.79
CA GLU A 104 8.15 11.39 7.94
C GLU A 104 7.30 12.66 7.99
N PHE A 105 7.60 13.53 8.96
CA PHE A 105 6.94 14.81 9.16
C PHE A 105 7.94 15.95 8.93
N ASP A 106 7.63 16.90 8.05
CA ASP A 106 8.47 18.06 7.73
C ASP A 106 9.90 17.76 7.29
N LYS A 107 10.13 16.55 6.73
CA LYS A 107 11.47 16.07 6.39
C LYS A 107 12.41 15.96 7.59
N ILE A 108 11.85 15.89 8.79
CA ILE A 108 12.57 15.56 10.01
C ILE A 108 12.72 14.04 10.00
N PRO A 109 13.94 13.51 9.79
CA PRO A 109 14.14 12.06 9.77
C PRO A 109 14.07 11.53 11.20
N GLY A 110 13.13 10.62 11.45
CA GLY A 110 13.03 9.72 12.62
C GLY A 110 12.67 8.33 12.10
N ASP A 111 12.91 7.26 12.87
CA ASP A 111 13.09 5.86 12.44
C ASP A 111 12.53 5.49 11.04
N GLN A 112 13.38 4.90 10.19
CA GLN A 112 12.99 4.57 8.82
C GLN A 112 11.83 3.56 8.76
N TYR A 113 11.50 2.93 9.89
CA TYR A 113 10.50 1.88 9.98
C TYR A 113 9.46 2.22 11.04
N ALA A 114 8.28 2.62 10.58
CA ALA A 114 7.13 2.80 11.45
C ALA A 114 6.65 1.45 12.00
N ASP A 115 6.18 1.47 13.24
CA ASP A 115 5.48 0.36 13.87
C ASP A 115 4.01 0.35 13.47
N GLY A 116 3.30 -0.73 13.82
CA GLY A 116 1.85 -0.80 13.70
C GLY A 116 1.34 -2.11 13.13
N THR A 117 0.27 -2.05 12.34
CA THR A 117 -0.38 -3.23 11.76
C THR A 117 -0.77 -3.03 10.31
N PHE A 118 -0.78 -4.13 9.56
CA PHE A 118 -1.21 -4.18 8.18
C PHE A 118 -2.02 -5.46 7.93
N ARG A 119 -3.09 -5.38 7.16
CA ARG A 119 -3.86 -6.55 6.74
C ARG A 119 -4.35 -6.41 5.31
N LEU A 120 -4.03 -7.40 4.47
CA LEU A 120 -4.73 -7.58 3.21
C LEU A 120 -6.13 -8.14 3.48
N THR A 121 -7.17 -7.49 2.98
CA THR A 121 -8.56 -7.94 3.13
C THR A 121 -9.05 -8.66 1.88
N ARG A 122 -8.41 -8.42 0.73
CA ARG A 122 -8.68 -9.13 -0.51
C ARG A 122 -7.41 -9.21 -1.36
N GLY A 123 -7.24 -10.36 -2.01
CA GLY A 123 -6.24 -10.55 -3.06
C GLY A 123 -6.92 -11.04 -4.34
N LYS A 124 -6.50 -10.45 -5.47
CA LYS A 124 -6.86 -10.76 -6.86
C LYS A 124 -8.21 -10.19 -7.38
N PRO A 125 -8.20 -9.52 -8.55
CA PRO A 125 -7.02 -9.28 -9.41
C PRO A 125 -6.01 -8.29 -8.81
N TYR A 126 -6.40 -7.49 -7.81
CA TYR A 126 -5.53 -6.47 -7.23
C TYR A 126 -5.56 -6.47 -5.68
N PRO A 127 -4.53 -5.92 -5.00
CA PRO A 127 -4.49 -5.78 -3.55
C PRO A 127 -5.55 -4.82 -3.01
N GLN A 128 -6.09 -5.18 -1.85
CA GLN A 128 -6.87 -4.29 -1.01
C GLN A 128 -6.51 -4.60 0.44
N GLY A 129 -6.46 -3.57 1.28
CA GLY A 129 -6.14 -3.77 2.68
C GLY A 129 -6.41 -2.57 3.55
N VAL A 130 -6.10 -2.76 4.83
CA VAL A 130 -6.16 -1.76 5.89
C VAL A 130 -4.82 -1.67 6.57
N PHE A 131 -4.50 -0.50 7.08
CA PHE A 131 -3.25 -0.23 7.78
C PHE A 131 -3.46 0.71 8.96
N ASP A 132 -2.58 0.57 9.94
CA ASP A 132 -2.41 1.49 11.06
C ASP A 132 -0.92 1.58 11.35
N PHE A 133 -0.31 2.72 11.08
CA PHE A 133 1.11 2.98 11.22
C PHE A 133 1.35 4.06 12.26
N VAL A 134 2.37 3.88 13.08
CA VAL A 134 2.73 4.81 14.15
C VAL A 134 4.25 4.95 14.19
N GLU A 135 4.72 6.19 14.20
CA GLU A 135 6.12 6.53 14.41
C GLU A 135 6.21 7.53 15.57
N GLU A 136 6.95 7.19 16.62
CA GLU A 136 7.07 8.04 17.81
C GLU A 136 7.81 9.34 17.45
N GLY A 137 7.23 10.48 17.79
CA GLY A 137 7.80 11.79 17.48
C GLY A 137 7.57 12.29 16.05
N ALA A 138 6.91 11.49 15.19
CA ALA A 138 6.37 11.94 13.92
C ALA A 138 4.84 12.02 14.00
N PHE A 139 4.13 11.13 13.31
CA PHE A 139 2.66 11.09 13.31
C PHE A 139 2.18 9.64 13.18
N SER A 140 0.88 9.41 13.35
CA SER A 140 0.25 8.14 12.99
C SER A 140 -0.60 8.27 11.73
N ALA A 141 -0.60 7.21 10.92
CA ALA A 141 -1.35 7.11 9.68
C ALA A 141 -2.17 5.83 9.68
N SER A 142 -3.49 5.94 9.59
CA SER A 142 -4.38 4.77 9.50
C SER A 142 -5.34 4.91 8.33
N GLY A 143 -5.75 3.80 7.74
CA GLY A 143 -6.58 3.87 6.56
C GLY A 143 -6.78 2.57 5.81
N ASP A 144 -7.26 2.73 4.59
CA ASP A 144 -7.53 1.65 3.65
C ASP A 144 -7.06 2.03 2.25
N PHE A 145 -6.81 1.00 1.45
CA PHE A 145 -6.43 1.16 0.06
C PHE A 145 -7.08 0.08 -0.80
N GLU A 146 -7.32 0.43 -2.05
CA GLU A 146 -7.86 -0.48 -3.06
C GLU A 146 -7.21 -0.18 -4.41
N PHE A 147 -6.49 -1.15 -4.97
CA PHE A 147 -6.02 -1.07 -6.35
C PHE A 147 -7.15 -1.47 -7.31
N LEU A 148 -7.37 -0.69 -8.36
CA LEU A 148 -8.50 -0.86 -9.29
C LEU A 148 -8.06 -1.17 -10.73
N GLU A 149 -6.96 -0.56 -11.21
CA GLU A 149 -6.44 -0.75 -12.57
C GLU A 149 -4.91 -0.58 -12.58
N VAL A 150 -4.23 -1.32 -13.46
CA VAL A 150 -2.81 -1.11 -13.76
C VAL A 150 -2.72 -0.59 -15.19
N ARG A 151 -2.09 0.57 -15.40
CA ARG A 151 -1.81 1.09 -16.75
C ARG A 151 -0.40 0.73 -17.17
N GLU A 152 -0.30 0.19 -18.37
CA GLU A 152 0.94 -0.19 -19.05
C GLU A 152 1.51 0.97 -19.88
#